data_AF-A9A5K9-F1
#
_entry.id   AF-A9A5K9-F1
#
_cell.length_a   1.000
_cell.length_b   1.000
_cell.length_c   1.000
_cell.angle_alpha   90.00
_cell.angle_beta   90.00
_cell.angle_gamma   90.00
#
_symmetry.space_group_name_H-M   'P 1'
#
loop_
_entity.id
_entity.type
_entity.pdbx_description
1 polymer ?
#
loop_
_entity_poly.entity_id
_entity_poly.type
_entity_poly.pdbx_seq_one_letter_code
_entity_poly.pdbx_strand_id
1 'polypeptide(L)' 'MTPQTKDMQVLGIMHQGANTFDKIQRNLKIDSKELDSILQQLEKRDLIKVIQKQGMFGPKIEIYSTDKGFKEYYS' A
#
# COMPACT_ATOMS: atom_id res chain seq x y z
N MET A 1 6.22 18.25 -12.27
CA MET A 1 6.34 17.12 -11.33
C MET A 1 5.32 17.38 -10.23
N THR A 2 4.20 16.67 -10.24
CA THR A 2 3.28 16.68 -9.10
C THR A 2 4.08 16.20 -7.88
N PRO A 3 4.03 16.89 -6.73
CA PRO A 3 4.62 16.35 -5.51
C PRO A 3 4.06 14.94 -5.32
N GLN A 4 4.95 13.94 -5.21
CA GLN A 4 4.52 12.57 -4.96
C GLN A 4 3.79 12.55 -3.61
N THR A 5 2.47 12.44 -3.66
CA THR A 5 1.65 12.26 -2.47
C THR A 5 2.08 10.97 -1.78
N LYS A 6 1.85 10.85 -0.47
CA LYS A 6 2.17 9.62 0.26
C LYS A 6 1.48 8.39 -0.37
N ASP A 7 0.29 8.58 -0.93
CA ASP A 7 -0.42 7.60 -1.77
C ASP A 7 0.43 7.08 -2.93
N MET A 8 1.03 7.96 -3.73
CA MET A 8 1.90 7.57 -4.85
C MET A 8 3.18 6.87 -4.38
N GLN A 9 3.72 7.29 -3.24
CA GLN A 9 4.89 6.61 -2.65
C GLN A 9 4.54 5.19 -2.20
N VAL A 10 3.37 4.98 -1.57
CA VAL A 10 2.87 3.64 -1.21
C VAL A 10 2.72 2.76 -2.45
N LEU A 11 2.07 3.26 -3.50
CA LEU A 11 1.93 2.53 -4.77
C LEU A 11 3.31 2.18 -5.37
N GLY A 12 4.24 3.13 -5.40
CA GLY A 12 5.60 2.90 -5.91
C GLY A 12 6.37 1.82 -5.14
N ILE A 13 6.27 1.81 -3.81
CA ILE A 13 6.87 0.77 -2.95
C ILE A 13 6.22 -0.60 -3.20
N MET A 14 4.90 -0.66 -3.39
CA MET A 14 4.20 -1.89 -3.77
C MET A 14 4.68 -2.41 -5.15
N HIS A 15 4.87 -1.52 -6.13
CA HIS A 15 5.44 -1.90 -7.43
C HIS A 15 6.86 -2.49 -7.32
N GLN A 16 7.61 -2.15 -6.27
CA GLN A 16 8.92 -2.74 -5.96
C GLN A 16 8.83 -4.09 -5.22
N GLY A 17 7.62 -4.62 -4.98
CA GLY A 17 7.39 -5.92 -4.35
C GLY A 17 7.23 -5.88 -2.83
N ALA A 18 7.18 -4.69 -2.22
CA ALA A 18 6.87 -4.53 -0.80
C ALA A 18 5.35 -4.54 -0.57
N ASN A 19 4.76 -5.74 -0.64
CA ASN A 19 3.30 -5.94 -0.62
C ASN A 19 2.73 -6.31 0.76
N THR A 20 3.43 -5.93 1.84
CA THR A 20 2.98 -6.19 3.21
C THR A 20 3.05 -4.92 4.03
N PHE A 21 2.12 -4.75 4.96
CA PHE A 21 2.03 -3.53 5.78
C PHE A 21 3.37 -3.16 6.42
N ASP A 22 4.03 -4.12 7.07
CA ASP A 22 5.34 -3.91 7.72
C ASP A 22 6.43 -3.45 6.75
N LYS A 23 6.44 -4.00 5.52
CA LYS A 23 7.46 -3.64 4.52
C LYS A 23 7.21 -2.21 4.04
N ILE A 24 5.97 -1.84 3.75
CA ILE A 24 5.63 -0.48 3.30
C ILE A 24 5.96 0.53 4.40
N GLN A 25 5.53 0.25 5.64
CA GLN A 25 5.79 1.11 6.79
C GLN A 25 7.29 1.36 6.97
N ARG A 26 8.11 0.30 6.91
CA ARG A 26 9.57 0.41 7.07
C ARG A 26 10.24 1.17 5.92
N ASN A 27 9.78 0.99 4.69
CA ASN A 27 10.33 1.70 3.53
C ASN A 27 10.02 3.20 3.58
N LEU A 28 8.80 3.56 3.96
CA LEU A 28 8.36 4.96 4.03
C LEU A 28 8.72 5.64 5.36
N LYS A 29 9.13 4.88 6.38
CA LYS A 29 9.45 5.37 7.73
C LYS A 29 8.31 6.19 8.35
N ILE A 30 7.08 5.77 8.12
CA ILE A 30 5.86 6.37 8.68
C ILE A 30 5.31 5.49 9.81
N ASP A 31 4.44 6.05 10.63
CA ASP A 31 3.76 5.27 11.68
C ASP A 31 2.60 4.42 11.11
N SER A 32 2.12 3.48 11.92
CA SER A 32 1.06 2.56 11.52
C SER A 32 -0.28 3.24 11.28
N LYS A 33 -0.61 4.31 12.03
CA LYS A 33 -1.90 5.02 11.84
C LYS A 33 -1.90 5.81 10.55
N GLU A 34 -0.78 6.43 10.24
CA GLU A 34 -0.59 7.13 8.98
C GLU A 34 -0.67 6.17 7.80
N LEU A 35 0.05 5.04 7.85
CA LEU A 35 -0.04 4.04 6.78
C LEU A 35 -1.47 3.48 6.64
N ASP A 36 -2.13 3.16 7.74
CA ASP A 36 -3.51 2.66 7.73
C ASP A 36 -4.48 3.65 7.06
N SER A 37 -4.38 4.95 7.41
CA SER A 37 -5.19 6.00 6.78
C SER A 37 -4.96 6.10 5.26
N ILE A 38 -3.72 5.98 4.80
CA ILE A 38 -3.39 6.00 3.37
C ILE A 38 -3.96 4.76 2.67
N LEU A 39 -3.79 3.58 3.25
CA LEU A 39 -4.31 2.33 2.67
C LEU A 39 -5.84 2.35 2.59
N GLN A 40 -6.53 2.86 3.61
CA GLN A 40 -7.99 3.03 3.57
C GLN A 40 -8.43 3.98 2.45
N GLN A 41 -7.69 5.05 2.18
CA GLN A 41 -8.01 5.97 1.08
C GLN A 41 -7.77 5.33 -0.29
N LEU A 42 -6.66 4.60 -0.46
CA LEU A 42 -6.36 3.87 -1.69
C LEU A 42 -7.39 2.76 -1.96
N GLU A 43 -7.82 2.05 -0.92
CA GLU A 43 -8.86 1.01 -1.01
C GLU A 43 -10.23 1.61 -1.35
N LYS A 44 -10.62 2.74 -0.73
CA LYS A 44 -11.84 3.48 -1.10
C LYS A 44 -11.85 3.94 -2.55
N ARG A 45 -10.67 4.24 -3.12
CA ARG A 45 -10.49 4.61 -4.53
C ARG A 45 -10.41 3.39 -5.46
N ASP A 46 -10.48 2.17 -4.92
CA ASP A 46 -10.34 0.91 -5.63
C ASP A 46 -8.99 0.76 -6.33
N LEU A 47 -7.93 1.32 -5.74
CA LEU A 47 -6.56 1.24 -6.27
C LEU A 47 -5.79 0.07 -5.68
N ILE A 48 -6.14 -0.34 -4.47
CA ILE A 48 -5.54 -1.48 -3.77
C ILE A 48 -6.62 -2.33 -3.11
N LYS A 49 -6.23 -3.53 -2.68
CA LYS A 49 -7.01 -4.40 -1.80
C LYS A 49 -6.15 -4.81 -0.61
N VAL A 50 -6.68 -4.60 0.61
CA VAL A 50 -6.03 -5.03 1.84
C VAL A 50 -6.61 -6.39 2.26
N ILE A 51 -5.75 -7.38 2.48
CA ILE A 51 -6.15 -8.73 2.88
C ILE A 51 -5.41 -9.12 4.15
N GLN A 52 -6.16 -9.37 5.22
CA GLN A 52 -5.63 -10.00 6.42
C GLN A 52 -5.60 -11.52 6.23
N LYS A 53 -4.44 -12.12 6.47
CA LYS A 53 -4.22 -13.57 6.38
C LYS A 53 -3.58 -14.09 7.66
N GLN A 54 -3.75 -15.38 7.94
CA GLN A 54 -2.97 -16.05 8.98
C GLN A 54 -1.60 -16.44 8.42
N GLY A 55 -0.53 -15.85 8.96
CA GLY A 55 0.85 -16.23 8.67
C GLY A 55 1.39 -17.23 9.71
N MET A 56 2.58 -17.77 9.42
CA MET A 56 3.29 -18.72 10.30
C MET A 56 3.65 -18.13 11.67
N PHE A 57 3.71 -16.80 11.79
CA PHE A 57 4.04 -16.07 13.02
C PHE A 57 2.87 -15.23 13.57
N GLY A 58 1.63 -15.53 13.13
CA GLY A 58 0.45 -14.75 13.49
C GLY A 58 -0.19 -14.02 12.30
N PRO A 59 -1.17 -13.14 12.55
CA PRO A 59 -1.86 -12.42 11.51
C PRO A 59 -0.89 -11.52 10.71
N LYS A 60 -1.06 -11.53 9.40
CA LYS A 60 -0.24 -10.78 8.44
C LYS A 60 -1.16 -10.02 7.49
N ILE A 61 -0.83 -8.76 7.21
CA ILE A 61 -1.58 -7.92 6.29
C ILE A 61 -0.82 -7.86 4.96
N GLU A 62 -1.45 -8.37 3.91
CA GLU A 62 -0.97 -8.31 2.53
C GLU A 62 -1.78 -7.30 1.73
N ILE A 63 -1.12 -6.61 0.80
CA ILE A 63 -1.68 -5.48 0.06
C ILE A 63 -1.43 -5.73 -1.42
N TYR A 64 -2.47 -5.65 -2.24
CA TYR A 64 -2.41 -5.94 -3.67
C TYR A 64 -2.89 -4.73 -4.47
N SER A 65 -2.19 -4.37 -5.54
CA SER A 65 -2.70 -3.38 -6.50
C SER A 65 -3.86 -3.98 -7.30
N THR A 66 -4.88 -3.17 -7.57
CA THR A 66 -5.92 -3.52 -8.55
C THR A 66 -5.46 -3.14 -9.95
N ASP A 67 -6.18 -3.60 -10.98
CA ASP A 67 -5.94 -3.18 -12.37
C ASP A 67 -6.05 -1.66 -12.53
N LYS A 68 -6.94 -1.02 -11.75
CA LYS A 68 -7.11 0.43 -11.71
C LYS A 68 -5.92 1.11 -11.04
N GLY A 69 -5.46 0.60 -9.90
CA GLY A 69 -4.27 1.10 -9.22
C GLY A 69 -3.01 1.01 -10.07
N PHE A 70 -2.87 -0.08 -10.83
CA PHE A 70 -1.79 -0.23 -11.79
C PHE A 70 -1.84 0.86 -12.87
N LYS A 71 -3.00 1.09 -13.49
CA LYS A 71 -3.16 2.13 -14.53
C LYS A 71 -2.91 3.55 -14.00
N GLU A 72 -3.38 3.85 -12.79
CA GLU A 72 -3.20 5.17 -12.15
C GLU A 72 -1.73 5.49 -11.92
N TYR A 73 -0.91 4.51 -11.56
CA TYR A 73 0.52 4.73 -11.33
C TYR A 73 1.31 5.00 -12.62
N TYR A 74 0.87 4.46 -13.76
CA TYR A 74 1.53 4.62 -15.07
C TYR A 74 0.89 5.67 -15.99
N SER A 75 -0.20 6.34 -15.57
CA SER A 75 -0.85 7.43 -16.33
C SER A 75 -0.25 8.79 -16.00
#